data_AF-A0A8C0F9F6-F1
#
_entry.id   AF-A0A8C0F9F6-F1
#
_cell.length_a   1.000
_cell.length_b   1.000
_cell.length_c   1.000
_cell.angle_alpha   90.00
_cell.angle_beta   90.00
_cell.angle_gamma   90.00
#
_symmetry.space_group_name_H-M   'P 1'
#
loop_
_entity.id
_entity.type
_entity.pdbx_description
1 polymer ?
#
loop_
_entity_poly.entity_id
_entity_poly.type
_entity_poly.pdbx_seq_one_letter_code
_entity_poly.pdbx_strand_id
1 'polypeptide(L)'
;MCSLKFLEIFSNSVTLYIQEDIHLDILKDHITWYTFVFPLQTLESVQVLKVLNLSDCINGNGKDYRGTVAKTGRGRTCQEWSSQKPHSHKYFTPVTHPRAGLDKNYCRNPDGDVNGVWCFTTDPEKKWEYCEIPRCCNYP
;
A
#
# COMPACT_ATOMS: atom_id res chain seq x y z
N MET A 1 -11.63 10.48 -3.51
CA MET A 1 -12.54 9.52 -2.86
C MET A 1 -11.70 8.35 -2.38
N CYS A 2 -11.83 7.95 -1.11
CA CYS A 2 -11.13 6.77 -0.61
C CYS A 2 -11.74 5.54 -1.27
N SER A 3 -10.97 4.83 -2.10
CA SER A 3 -11.48 3.63 -2.76
C SER A 3 -11.31 2.46 -1.81
N LEU A 4 -12.27 2.28 -0.92
CA LEU A 4 -12.48 0.99 -0.25
C LEU A 4 -13.15 0.09 -1.29
N LYS A 5 -12.42 -0.88 -1.82
CA LYS A 5 -13.01 -2.01 -2.55
C LYS A 5 -12.99 -3.21 -1.60
N PHE A 6 -14.14 -3.52 -1.01
CA PHE A 6 -14.41 -4.86 -0.49
C PHE A 6 -15.57 -5.45 -1.27
N LEU A 7 -15.27 -6.51 -2.01
CA LEU A 7 -16.20 -7.36 -2.75
C LEU A 7 -15.99 -8.75 -2.14
N GLU A 8 -17.00 -9.28 -1.45
CA GLU A 8 -17.06 -10.72 -1.21
C GLU A 8 -18.38 -11.26 -1.76
N ILE A 9 -18.24 -12.19 -2.71
CA ILE A 9 -19.31 -12.96 -3.33
C ILE A 9 -19.38 -14.26 -2.54
N PHE A 10 -20.43 -14.44 -1.74
CA PHE A 10 -20.84 -15.77 -1.32
C PHE A 10 -21.96 -16.24 -2.24
N SER A 11 -21.92 -17.53 -2.60
CA SER A 11 -22.87 -18.17 -3.51
C SER A 11 -24.28 -17.57 -3.40
N ASN A 12 -24.64 -16.75 -4.40
CA ASN A 12 -25.97 -16.22 -4.69
C ASN A 12 -26.72 -15.39 -3.63
N SER A 13 -26.07 -14.66 -2.70
CA SER A 13 -26.75 -13.58 -1.95
C SER A 13 -25.80 -12.52 -1.40
N VAL A 14 -26.20 -11.25 -1.48
CA VAL A 14 -25.47 -10.08 -0.95
C VAL A 14 -26.18 -9.62 0.34
N THR A 15 -25.48 -9.59 1.46
CA THR A 15 -25.99 -9.02 2.72
C THR A 15 -25.07 -7.90 3.20
N LEU A 16 -25.65 -6.71 3.39
CA LEU A 16 -24.97 -5.50 3.83
C LEU A 16 -25.08 -5.41 5.36
N TYR A 17 -23.97 -5.46 6.09
CA TYR A 17 -23.97 -5.27 7.54
C TYR A 17 -23.45 -3.86 7.88
N ILE A 18 -24.31 -3.06 8.49
CA ILE A 18 -23.99 -1.76 9.08
C ILE A 18 -23.70 -2.03 10.56
N GLN A 19 -22.56 -1.60 11.09
CA GLN A 19 -22.19 -1.85 12.49
C GLN A 19 -22.84 -0.81 13.40
N GLU A 20 -23.78 -1.25 14.25
CA GLU A 20 -24.18 -0.52 15.45
C GLU A 20 -23.59 -1.24 16.68
N ASP A 21 -23.02 -0.45 17.60
CA ASP A 21 -22.32 -0.84 18.83
C ASP A 21 -23.14 -1.73 19.76
N ILE A 22 -22.68 -2.95 20.12
CA ILE A 22 -23.21 -3.66 21.31
C ILE A 22 -22.12 -4.44 22.08
N HIS A 23 -22.15 -4.17 23.38
CA HIS A 23 -21.54 -4.80 24.56
C HIS A 23 -21.25 -6.31 24.45
N LEU A 24 -20.05 -6.72 24.90
CA LEU A 24 -19.70 -8.11 25.18
C LEU A 24 -20.65 -8.68 26.24
N ASP A 25 -21.37 -9.76 25.90
CA ASP A 25 -21.89 -10.72 26.86
C ASP A 25 -21.61 -12.14 26.35
N ILE A 26 -20.76 -12.82 27.11
CA ILE A 26 -20.47 -14.24 27.05
C ILE A 26 -21.70 -14.97 27.60
N LEU A 27 -22.25 -15.96 26.89
CA LEU A 27 -22.91 -17.16 27.45
C LEU A 27 -23.21 -18.18 26.32
N LYS A 28 -22.55 -19.36 26.39
CA LYS A 28 -23.09 -20.74 26.32
C LYS A 28 -24.16 -21.05 25.24
N ASP A 29 -24.07 -22.06 24.37
CA ASP A 29 -23.73 -23.47 24.56
C ASP A 29 -23.51 -24.20 23.20
N HIS A 30 -22.65 -25.22 23.22
CA HIS A 30 -22.53 -26.42 22.35
C HIS A 30 -23.22 -26.47 20.97
N ILE A 31 -22.45 -26.71 19.89
CA ILE A 31 -22.65 -27.81 18.92
C ILE A 31 -21.34 -28.05 18.14
N THR A 32 -20.88 -29.29 18.18
CA THR A 32 -19.71 -29.83 17.46
C THR A 32 -20.11 -30.44 16.11
N TRP A 33 -19.07 -30.73 15.31
CA TRP A 33 -19.00 -31.60 14.13
C TRP A 33 -19.25 -30.93 12.79
N TYR A 34 -18.22 -30.84 11.95
CA TYR A 34 -18.13 -31.54 10.66
C TYR A 34 -16.69 -31.44 10.13
N THR A 35 -15.99 -32.56 10.08
CA THR A 35 -14.72 -32.72 9.36
C THR A 35 -15.01 -32.81 7.87
N PHE A 36 -14.58 -31.82 7.08
CA PHE A 36 -14.53 -31.94 5.62
C PHE A 36 -13.08 -32.09 5.14
N VAL A 37 -12.83 -33.23 4.53
CA VAL A 37 -11.64 -33.55 3.73
C VAL A 37 -11.67 -32.63 2.50
N PHE A 38 -10.73 -31.69 2.41
CA PHE A 38 -10.52 -30.90 1.18
C PHE A 38 -9.66 -31.72 0.20
N PRO A 39 -10.10 -31.95 -1.05
CA PRO A 39 -9.24 -32.53 -2.08
C PRO A 39 -8.18 -31.51 -2.51
N LEU A 40 -6.97 -32.03 -2.73
CA LEU A 40 -5.80 -31.33 -3.25
C LEU A 40 -6.12 -30.64 -4.59
N GLN A 41 -6.13 -29.31 -4.61
CA GLN A 41 -5.98 -28.54 -5.86
C GLN A 41 -5.37 -27.15 -5.62
N THR A 42 -4.13 -27.03 -6.10
CA THR A 42 -3.45 -25.84 -6.67
C THR A 42 -3.27 -24.57 -5.83
N LEU A 43 -2.00 -24.25 -5.59
CA LEU A 43 -1.44 -23.08 -4.91
C LEU A 43 -1.67 -21.73 -5.64
N GLU A 44 -2.91 -21.31 -5.89
CA GLU A 44 -3.13 -20.01 -6.56
C GLU A 44 -4.16 -19.06 -5.91
N SER A 45 -4.72 -19.35 -4.73
CA SER A 45 -5.81 -18.52 -4.20
C SER A 45 -5.80 -18.27 -2.68
N VAL A 46 -4.63 -18.09 -2.07
CA VAL A 46 -4.58 -17.40 -0.77
C VAL A 46 -4.49 -15.90 -1.07
N GLN A 47 -5.63 -15.26 -1.34
CA GLN A 47 -5.73 -13.80 -1.24
C GLN A 47 -5.68 -13.44 0.24
N VAL A 48 -4.45 -13.35 0.77
CA VAL A 48 -4.21 -12.82 2.11
C VAL A 48 -4.89 -11.45 2.17
N LEU A 49 -5.91 -11.33 3.02
CA LEU A 49 -6.43 -10.05 3.48
C LEU A 49 -5.23 -9.16 3.81
N LYS A 50 -4.91 -8.23 2.89
CA LYS A 50 -3.84 -7.27 3.12
C LYS A 50 -4.41 -6.30 4.14
N VAL A 51 -4.27 -6.65 5.43
CA VAL A 51 -4.39 -5.70 6.53
C VAL A 51 -3.53 -4.52 6.11
N LEU A 52 -4.17 -3.40 5.73
CA LEU A 52 -3.50 -2.24 5.16
C LEU A 52 -2.44 -1.83 6.16
N ASN A 53 -1.18 -2.10 5.85
CA ASN A 53 -0.08 -1.70 6.69
C ASN A 53 -0.11 -0.17 6.70
N LEU A 54 0.16 0.50 7.83
CA LEU A 54 0.11 1.98 7.91
C LEU A 54 1.01 2.65 6.84
N SER A 55 1.98 1.88 6.32
CA SER A 55 2.89 2.23 5.24
C SER A 55 2.35 2.03 3.81
N ASP A 56 1.12 1.54 3.63
CA ASP A 56 0.50 1.29 2.31
C ASP A 56 -0.24 2.51 1.75
N CYS A 57 -0.39 3.59 2.53
CA CYS A 57 -1.15 4.78 2.13
C CYS A 57 -0.41 6.08 2.47
N ILE A 58 -0.82 7.19 1.84
CA ILE A 58 -0.28 8.54 2.07
C ILE A 58 -1.25 9.41 2.86
N ASN A 59 -0.72 10.14 3.84
CA ASN A 59 -1.40 11.26 4.50
C ASN A 59 -0.93 12.58 3.88
N GLY A 60 -1.84 13.55 3.71
CA GLY A 60 -1.51 14.86 3.13
C GLY A 60 -0.85 14.74 1.75
N ASN A 61 0.36 15.30 1.62
CA ASN A 61 1.20 15.21 0.42
C ASN A 61 2.20 14.04 0.45
N GLY A 62 2.15 13.16 1.46
CA GLY A 62 3.03 12.00 1.54
C GLY A 62 4.48 12.29 1.95
N LYS A 63 4.79 13.46 2.52
CA LYS A 63 6.13 13.78 3.05
C LYS A 63 6.62 12.77 4.09
N ASP A 64 5.71 12.29 4.93
CA ASP A 64 5.99 11.29 5.96
C ASP A 64 5.77 9.85 5.49
N TYR A 65 5.53 9.64 4.19
CA TYR A 65 5.36 8.31 3.63
C TYR A 65 6.64 7.48 3.79
N ARG A 66 6.52 6.28 4.39
CA ARG A 66 7.64 5.35 4.63
C ARG A 66 7.38 3.94 4.11
N GLY A 67 6.41 3.77 3.22
CA GLY A 67 6.21 2.49 2.56
C GLY A 67 7.26 2.12 1.54
N THR A 68 7.09 0.94 0.95
CA THR A 68 8.09 0.27 0.11
C THR A 68 7.70 0.22 -1.36
N VAL A 69 6.73 1.01 -1.79
CA VAL A 69 6.38 1.13 -3.21
C VAL A 69 7.59 1.67 -3.97
N ALA A 70 7.99 0.95 -5.02
CA ALA A 70 9.20 1.20 -5.81
C ALA A 70 8.91 1.28 -7.32
N LYS A 71 7.65 1.60 -7.67
CA LYS A 71 7.19 1.80 -9.04
C LYS A 71 6.35 3.09 -9.13
N THR A 72 6.44 3.75 -10.26
CA THR A 72 5.65 4.96 -10.56
C THR A 72 4.20 4.59 -10.86
N GLY A 73 3.30 5.57 -10.91
CA GLY A 73 1.89 5.32 -11.29
C GLY A 73 1.73 4.71 -12.68
N ARG A 74 2.68 4.96 -13.58
CA ARG A 74 2.73 4.35 -14.92
C ARG A 74 3.50 3.02 -14.96
N GLY A 75 3.92 2.49 -13.82
CA GLY A 75 4.59 1.20 -13.71
C GLY A 75 6.09 1.21 -13.98
N ARG A 76 6.74 2.38 -14.16
CA ARG A 76 8.20 2.45 -14.31
C ARG A 76 8.87 2.10 -13.00
N THR A 77 9.96 1.34 -13.07
CA THR A 77 10.76 1.02 -11.89
C THR A 77 11.49 2.28 -11.40
N CYS A 78 11.48 2.49 -10.10
CA CYS A 78 12.22 3.59 -9.49
C CYS A 78 13.73 3.29 -9.47
N GLN A 79 14.53 4.31 -9.76
CA GLN A 79 15.95 4.33 -9.51
C GLN A 79 16.21 4.53 -8.02
N GLU A 80 17.25 3.87 -7.49
CA GLU A 80 17.68 4.04 -6.11
C GLU A 80 18.21 5.46 -5.84
N TRP A 81 17.82 6.06 -4.71
CA TRP A 81 18.18 7.43 -4.34
C TRP A 81 19.66 7.65 -4.10
N SER A 82 20.44 6.59 -3.84
CA SER A 82 21.90 6.66 -3.76
C SER A 82 22.57 6.45 -5.11
N SER A 83 21.88 5.83 -6.08
CA SER A 83 22.40 5.57 -7.42
C SER A 83 22.49 6.86 -8.23
N GLN A 84 23.51 6.96 -9.08
CA GLN A 84 23.67 8.06 -10.05
C GLN A 84 23.40 7.61 -11.49
N LYS A 85 22.81 6.43 -11.67
CA LYS A 85 22.46 5.86 -12.99
C LYS A 85 21.03 5.29 -12.98
N PRO A 86 20.27 5.44 -14.09
CA PRO A 86 20.61 6.19 -15.30
C PRO A 86 20.64 7.72 -15.12
N HIS A 87 19.94 8.26 -14.11
CA HIS A 87 19.84 9.70 -13.91
C HIS A 87 20.76 10.17 -12.79
N SER A 88 21.71 11.05 -13.10
CA SER A 88 22.48 11.72 -12.05
C SER A 88 21.66 12.82 -11.37
N HIS A 89 21.80 12.90 -10.05
CA HIS A 89 21.15 13.89 -9.19
C HIS A 89 21.99 14.17 -7.94
N LYS A 90 22.20 15.46 -7.62
CA LYS A 90 23.00 15.90 -6.46
C LYS A 90 22.14 16.33 -5.27
N TYR A 91 20.95 16.87 -5.53
CA TYR A 91 20.14 17.50 -4.51
C TYR A 91 19.35 16.50 -3.67
N PHE A 92 18.72 15.49 -4.27
CA PHE A 92 17.90 14.51 -3.55
C PHE A 92 18.67 13.20 -3.40
N THR A 93 19.43 13.08 -2.32
CA THR A 93 20.22 11.89 -1.97
C THR A 93 20.10 11.62 -0.47
N PRO A 94 20.37 10.38 0.00
CA PRO A 94 20.39 10.09 1.43
C PRO A 94 21.36 10.98 2.22
N VAL A 95 22.45 11.43 1.58
CA VAL A 95 23.45 12.29 2.20
C VAL A 95 22.93 13.71 2.38
N THR A 96 22.26 14.27 1.37
CA THR A 96 21.75 15.64 1.41
C THR A 96 20.41 15.77 2.16
N HIS A 97 19.60 14.71 2.18
CA HIS A 97 18.30 14.66 2.86
C HIS A 97 18.20 13.46 3.80
N PRO A 98 19.03 13.38 4.86
CA PRO A 98 19.13 12.19 5.72
C PRO A 98 17.85 11.87 6.49
N ARG A 99 16.97 12.86 6.69
CA ARG A 99 15.68 12.69 7.40
C ARG A 99 14.50 12.36 6.49
N ALA A 100 14.69 12.36 5.17
CA ALA A 100 13.62 12.10 4.21
C ALA A 100 13.36 10.60 3.97
N GLY A 101 14.15 9.71 4.59
CA GLY A 101 14.00 8.26 4.44
C GLY A 101 14.20 7.80 3.00
N LEU A 102 15.19 8.36 2.30
CA LEU A 102 15.53 8.06 0.90
C LEU A 102 16.21 6.69 0.77
N ASP A 103 15.61 5.65 1.34
CA ASP A 103 16.14 4.29 1.35
C ASP A 103 15.82 3.58 0.03
N LYS A 104 16.81 2.86 -0.52
CA LYS A 104 16.68 2.10 -1.77
C LYS A 104 16.05 2.97 -2.86
N ASN A 105 15.05 2.45 -3.57
CA ASN A 105 14.32 3.11 -4.64
C ASN A 105 12.85 3.38 -4.28
N TYR A 106 12.54 3.54 -2.99
CA TYR A 106 11.14 3.73 -2.57
C TYR A 106 10.65 5.13 -2.90
N CYS A 107 9.37 5.25 -3.28
CA CYS A 107 8.74 6.54 -3.56
C CYS A 107 8.77 7.45 -2.33
N ARG A 108 9.21 8.70 -2.48
CA ARG A 108 9.35 9.67 -1.39
C ARG A 108 8.98 11.07 -1.86
N ASN A 109 8.78 11.98 -0.90
CA ASN A 109 8.52 13.39 -1.18
C ASN A 109 9.48 14.27 -0.35
N PRO A 110 10.78 14.29 -0.70
CA PRO A 110 11.80 15.01 0.07
C PRO A 110 11.66 16.54 0.01
N ASP A 111 11.09 17.06 -1.07
CA ASP A 111 10.85 18.47 -1.35
C ASP A 111 9.51 18.99 -0.82
N GLY A 112 8.60 18.09 -0.42
CA GLY A 112 7.29 18.46 0.09
C GLY A 112 6.34 18.93 -0.99
N ASP A 113 6.51 18.46 -2.23
CA ASP A 113 5.62 18.74 -3.35
C ASP A 113 4.16 18.40 -3.00
N VAL A 114 3.23 19.31 -3.32
CA VAL A 114 1.80 19.13 -3.06
C VAL A 114 1.18 17.98 -3.86
N ASN A 115 1.80 17.59 -4.98
CA ASN A 115 1.32 16.55 -5.88
C ASN A 115 1.53 15.13 -5.34
N GLY A 116 2.46 14.94 -4.42
CA GLY A 116 2.65 13.67 -3.74
C GLY A 116 4.08 13.13 -3.80
N VAL A 117 4.20 11.82 -3.57
CA VAL A 117 5.48 11.11 -3.62
C VAL A 117 5.90 10.82 -5.06
N TRP A 118 7.20 10.81 -5.29
CA TRP A 118 7.82 10.56 -6.58
C TRP A 118 9.12 9.78 -6.41
N CYS A 119 9.70 9.36 -7.53
CA CYS A 119 11.05 8.80 -7.57
C CYS A 119 11.73 9.17 -8.90
N PHE A 120 13.06 9.12 -8.93
CA PHE A 120 13.77 8.98 -10.19
C PHE A 120 13.40 7.63 -10.81
N THR A 121 13.34 7.52 -12.13
CA THR A 121 12.98 6.25 -12.78
C THR A 121 14.20 5.55 -13.39
N THR A 122 14.13 4.27 -13.67
CA THR A 122 15.18 3.56 -14.43
C THR A 122 15.05 3.75 -15.94
N ASP A 123 14.02 4.46 -16.41
CA ASP A 123 13.80 4.77 -17.83
C ASP A 123 14.68 5.98 -18.23
N PRO A 124 15.63 5.82 -19.16
CA PRO A 124 16.51 6.91 -19.60
C PRO A 124 15.77 8.13 -20.19
N GLU A 125 14.55 7.94 -20.71
CA GLU A 125 13.75 9.01 -21.31
C GLU A 125 12.89 9.77 -20.29
N LYS A 126 12.70 9.19 -19.10
CA LYS A 126 11.85 9.77 -18.05
C LYS A 126 12.63 9.90 -16.74
N LYS A 127 13.25 11.05 -16.52
CA LYS A 127 14.09 11.31 -15.33
C LYS A 127 13.42 10.97 -14.00
N TRP A 128 12.20 11.45 -13.80
CA TRP A 128 11.43 11.23 -12.59
C TRP A 128 9.94 11.19 -12.92
N GLU A 129 9.14 10.58 -12.04
CA GLU A 129 7.70 10.50 -12.17
C GLU A 129 7.04 10.26 -10.81
N TYR A 130 5.79 10.68 -10.66
CA TYR A 130 5.01 10.45 -9.45
C TYR A 130 4.64 8.99 -9.28
N CYS A 131 4.55 8.57 -8.02
CA CYS A 131 4.01 7.26 -7.66
C CYS A 131 2.55 7.37 -7.30
N GLU A 132 1.77 6.35 -7.66
CA GLU A 132 0.36 6.29 -7.35
C GLU A 132 0.17 5.47 -6.07
N ILE A 133 -0.07 6.17 -4.96
CA ILE A 133 -0.26 5.56 -3.64
C ILE A 133 -1.60 6.06 -3.08
N PRO A 134 -2.48 5.15 -2.60
CA PRO A 134 -3.78 5.56 -2.09
C PRO A 134 -3.65 6.49 -0.90
N ARG A 135 -4.58 7.43 -0.77
CA ARG A 135 -4.72 8.24 0.45
C ARG A 135 -5.23 7.35 1.58
N CYS A 136 -4.71 7.55 2.79
CA CYS A 136 -5.22 6.83 3.95
C CYS A 136 -6.68 7.21 4.19
N CYS A 137 -7.53 6.21 4.43
CA CYS A 137 -8.88 6.44 4.93
C CYS A 137 -8.77 6.55 6.45
N ASN A 138 -8.71 7.75 6.97
CA ASN A 138 -8.92 7.93 8.41
C ASN A 138 -10.43 7.84 8.63
N TYR A 139 -10.91 6.69 9.09
CA TYR A 139 -12.26 6.58 9.62
C TYR A 139 -12.27 7.31 10.97
N PRO A 140 -13.17 8.30 11.18
CA PRO A 140 -13.29 8.99 12.46
C PRO A 140 -13.72 8.06 13.59
#